data_AF-A0A257EMF6-F1
#
_entry.id   AF-A0A257EMF6-F1
#
_cell.length_a   1.000
_cell.length_b   1.000
_cell.length_c   1.000
_cell.angle_alpha   90.00
_cell.angle_beta   90.00
_cell.angle_gamma   90.00
#
_symmetry.space_group_name_H-M   'P 1'
#
loop_
_entity.id
_entity.type
_entity.pdbx_description
1 polymer ?
#
loop_
_entity_poly.entity_id
_entity_poly.type
_entity_poly.pdbx_seq_one_letter_code
_entity_poly.pdbx_strand_id
1 'polypeptide(L)'
;MWGPQSGSANGMPATSPSGGNIIAFDGAFQVKPLEQIITGLTVGKVYTVGFNYGFAQQHGFDGDTIQNWTVNFAGQSATTANYNLPNHGFSGWMSASYDFIATNATETLSFVAYGNLPVPPFALLDGVTFSQEVGAVPEPASWAMLLMGFGLVGAAARRRNSTAVTA
;
A
#
# COMPACT_ATOMS: atom_id res chain seq x y z
N MET A 1 8.08 -9.20 22.74
CA MET A 1 8.62 -7.84 22.52
C MET A 1 8.61 -7.10 23.84
N TRP A 2 9.52 -6.15 24.06
CA TRP A 2 9.33 -5.18 25.13
C TRP A 2 7.96 -4.59 24.94
N GLY A 3 7.20 -4.73 26.00
CA GLY A 3 5.80 -4.47 26.05
C GLY A 3 5.50 -4.33 27.53
N PRO A 4 4.42 -3.64 27.84
CA PRO A 4 4.06 -3.49 29.22
C PRO A 4 3.69 -4.86 29.76
N GLN A 5 4.29 -5.28 30.84
CA GLN A 5 3.78 -6.43 31.58
C GLN A 5 2.32 -6.17 32.07
N SER A 6 1.77 -4.94 31.87
CA SER A 6 0.38 -4.52 32.09
C SER A 6 -0.09 -3.23 31.33
N GLY A 7 -0.05 -3.18 29.99
CA GLY A 7 -0.82 -2.19 29.19
C GLY A 7 -0.22 -0.88 28.61
N SER A 8 0.93 -0.32 29.01
CA SER A 8 1.88 0.45 28.12
C SER A 8 3.07 1.05 28.89
N ALA A 9 4.30 0.60 28.59
CA ALA A 9 5.54 1.08 29.23
C ALA A 9 6.66 1.28 28.20
N ASN A 10 6.28 1.39 26.92
CA ASN A 10 7.16 1.72 25.80
C ASN A 10 6.43 2.42 24.64
N GLY A 11 5.17 2.84 24.84
CA GLY A 11 4.37 3.52 23.81
C GLY A 11 3.60 2.62 22.84
N MET A 12 3.67 1.28 22.96
CA MET A 12 2.88 0.39 22.12
C MET A 12 1.38 0.43 22.52
N PRO A 13 0.46 0.77 21.61
CA PRO A 13 -0.97 0.86 21.91
C PRO A 13 -1.63 -0.52 22.05
N ALA A 14 -2.79 -0.57 22.70
CA ALA A 14 -3.58 -1.80 22.88
C ALA A 14 -4.19 -2.33 21.57
N THR A 15 -4.31 -1.49 20.55
CA THR A 15 -4.89 -1.83 19.25
C THR A 15 -3.91 -1.49 18.13
N SER A 16 -3.84 -2.36 17.13
CA SER A 16 -3.11 -2.09 15.89
C SER A 16 -3.91 -1.18 14.94
N PRO A 17 -3.29 -0.57 13.91
CA PRO A 17 -3.95 0.35 12.99
C PRO A 17 -5.18 -0.22 12.28
N SER A 18 -5.15 -1.49 11.85
CA SER A 18 -6.33 -2.17 11.27
C SER A 18 -7.17 -2.92 12.31
N GLY A 19 -6.74 -2.94 13.57
CA GLY A 19 -7.28 -3.79 14.61
C GLY A 19 -6.94 -5.27 14.41
N GLY A 20 -7.21 -6.09 15.43
CA GLY A 20 -6.94 -7.52 15.39
C GLY A 20 -5.47 -7.87 15.61
N ASN A 21 -4.97 -8.82 14.82
CA ASN A 21 -3.63 -9.39 14.97
C ASN A 21 -2.62 -8.67 14.09
N ILE A 22 -1.37 -8.63 14.54
CA ILE A 22 -0.23 -8.12 13.78
C ILE A 22 0.74 -9.25 13.48
N ILE A 23 1.58 -9.07 12.46
CA ILE A 23 2.74 -9.93 12.27
C ILE A 23 3.97 -9.25 12.87
N ALA A 24 4.83 -10.05 13.50
CA ALA A 24 6.08 -9.61 14.10
C ALA A 24 7.25 -10.43 13.54
N PHE A 25 8.31 -9.76 13.10
CA PHE A 25 9.49 -10.35 12.46
C PHE A 25 10.75 -9.98 13.23
N ASP A 26 11.60 -10.98 13.49
CA ASP A 26 12.98 -10.74 13.89
C ASP A 26 13.80 -10.37 12.64
N GLY A 27 14.26 -9.11 12.58
CA GLY A 27 15.01 -8.58 11.45
C GLY A 27 16.49 -8.96 11.43
N ALA A 28 17.00 -9.67 12.46
CA ALA A 28 18.42 -9.99 12.60
C ALA A 28 18.71 -11.49 12.73
N PHE A 29 17.71 -12.33 13.05
CA PHE A 29 17.87 -13.78 13.20
C PHE A 29 16.90 -14.58 12.35
N GLN A 30 17.43 -15.58 11.61
CA GLN A 30 16.65 -16.45 10.73
C GLN A 30 15.68 -15.69 9.80
N VAL A 31 16.15 -14.54 9.29
CA VAL A 31 15.37 -13.63 8.45
C VAL A 31 14.81 -14.38 7.24
N LYS A 32 13.48 -14.49 7.19
CA LYS A 32 12.73 -15.06 6.08
C LYS A 32 11.62 -14.10 5.67
N PRO A 33 11.30 -14.03 4.37
CA PRO A 33 10.18 -13.22 3.91
C PRO A 33 8.84 -13.76 4.41
N LEU A 34 7.90 -12.85 4.70
CA LEU A 34 6.47 -13.14 4.57
C LEU A 34 6.16 -13.17 3.08
N GLU A 35 5.55 -14.23 2.55
CA GLU A 35 5.29 -14.34 1.11
C GLU A 35 3.84 -14.67 0.82
N GLN A 36 3.32 -14.10 -0.27
CA GLN A 36 2.02 -14.42 -0.82
C GLN A 36 2.09 -14.43 -2.35
N ILE A 37 1.57 -15.49 -2.98
CA ILE A 37 1.35 -15.52 -4.42
C ILE A 37 0.11 -14.70 -4.76
N ILE A 38 0.26 -13.74 -5.66
CA ILE A 38 -0.82 -12.90 -6.19
C ILE A 38 -1.07 -13.30 -7.64
N THR A 39 -2.31 -13.69 -7.96
CA THR A 39 -2.74 -14.11 -9.30
C THR A 39 -3.71 -13.10 -9.91
N GLY A 40 -3.90 -13.15 -11.23
CA GLY A 40 -4.88 -12.30 -11.93
C GLY A 40 -4.36 -10.89 -12.21
N LEU A 41 -3.04 -10.73 -12.25
CA LEU A 41 -2.39 -9.46 -12.53
C LEU A 41 -2.45 -9.15 -14.03
N THR A 42 -2.56 -7.86 -14.35
CA THR A 42 -2.41 -7.37 -15.73
C THR A 42 -0.98 -6.89 -15.93
N VAL A 43 -0.24 -7.56 -16.80
CA VAL A 43 1.15 -7.20 -17.13
C VAL A 43 1.23 -5.74 -17.60
N GLY A 44 2.22 -5.01 -17.08
CA GLY A 44 2.45 -3.59 -17.39
C GLY A 44 1.55 -2.61 -16.62
N LYS A 45 0.66 -3.09 -15.74
CA LYS A 45 -0.12 -2.21 -14.86
C LYS A 45 0.60 -1.97 -13.54
N VAL A 46 0.37 -0.78 -13.00
CA VAL A 46 0.88 -0.37 -11.69
C VAL A 46 -0.04 -0.92 -10.60
N TYR A 47 0.57 -1.48 -9.57
CA TYR A 47 -0.06 -1.96 -8.36
C TYR A 47 0.58 -1.27 -7.16
N THR A 48 -0.24 -0.63 -6.35
CA THR A 48 0.17 0.03 -5.12
C THR A 48 0.05 -0.95 -3.97
N VAL A 49 1.16 -1.12 -3.24
CA VAL A 49 1.23 -1.89 -2.00
C VAL A 49 1.35 -0.92 -0.85
N GLY A 50 0.28 -0.81 -0.05
CA GLY A 50 0.27 -0.03 1.18
C GLY A 50 0.38 -0.95 2.40
N PHE A 51 0.99 -0.46 3.49
CA PHE A 51 1.05 -1.20 4.75
C PHE A 51 1.34 -0.28 5.92
N ASN A 52 0.90 -0.71 7.10
CA ASN A 52 1.31 -0.12 8.37
C ASN A 52 2.44 -0.93 8.97
N TYR A 53 3.39 -0.24 9.59
CA TYR A 53 4.54 -0.88 10.21
C TYR A 53 4.95 -0.16 11.49
N GLY A 54 5.70 -0.87 12.32
CA GLY A 54 6.34 -0.33 13.49
C GLY A 54 7.61 -1.11 13.81
N PHE A 55 8.43 -0.57 14.69
CA PHE A 55 9.66 -1.18 15.15
C PHE A 55 9.64 -1.20 16.68
N ALA A 56 10.00 -2.34 17.24
CA ALA A 56 10.23 -2.50 18.65
C ALA A 56 11.44 -3.42 18.86
N GLN A 57 11.65 -3.84 20.10
CA GLN A 57 12.77 -4.68 20.50
C GLN A 57 12.25 -5.94 21.20
N GLN A 58 12.99 -7.04 21.10
CA GLN A 58 12.69 -8.24 21.87
C GLN A 58 12.82 -7.98 23.39
N HIS A 59 11.88 -8.51 24.19
CA HIS A 59 11.98 -8.42 25.65
C HIS A 59 13.17 -9.21 26.17
N GLY A 60 13.89 -8.68 27.16
CA GLY A 60 15.09 -9.31 27.73
C GLY A 60 16.40 -8.97 27.03
N PHE A 61 16.37 -8.03 26.07
CA PHE A 61 17.56 -7.49 25.40
C PHE A 61 17.61 -5.97 25.58
N ASP A 62 18.83 -5.43 25.55
CA ASP A 62 19.14 -4.02 25.79
C ASP A 62 20.02 -3.45 24.66
N GLY A 63 19.84 -2.16 24.38
CA GLY A 63 20.57 -1.37 23.39
C GLY A 63 19.68 -0.82 22.28
N ASP A 64 20.19 0.20 21.60
CA ASP A 64 19.53 0.81 20.45
C ASP A 64 19.58 -0.13 19.23
N THR A 65 18.56 -0.06 18.37
CA THR A 65 18.49 -0.85 17.12
C THR A 65 18.25 0.03 15.91
N ILE A 66 18.67 -0.43 14.74
CA ILE A 66 18.40 0.16 13.44
C ILE A 66 17.56 -0.84 12.66
N GLN A 67 16.41 -0.42 12.15
CA GLN A 67 15.44 -1.31 11.52
C GLN A 67 14.87 -0.70 10.23
N ASN A 68 14.50 -1.55 9.27
CA ASN A 68 13.72 -1.15 8.10
C ASN A 68 12.88 -2.33 7.57
N TRP A 69 11.96 -2.02 6.66
CA TRP A 69 11.19 -2.99 5.89
C TRP A 69 11.55 -2.91 4.42
N THR A 70 11.68 -4.07 3.78
CA THR A 70 11.75 -4.20 2.32
C THR A 70 10.54 -4.96 1.81
N VAL A 71 9.84 -4.37 0.84
CA VAL A 71 8.75 -5.01 0.09
C VAL A 71 9.29 -5.38 -1.28
N ASN A 72 9.07 -6.62 -1.70
CA ASN A 72 9.40 -7.06 -3.06
C ASN A 72 8.15 -7.52 -3.78
N PHE A 73 8.01 -7.11 -5.05
CA PHE A 73 6.93 -7.54 -5.92
C PHE A 73 7.36 -7.46 -7.39
N ALA A 74 7.03 -8.49 -8.18
CA ALA A 74 7.33 -8.54 -9.62
C ALA A 74 8.81 -8.25 -9.97
N GLY A 75 9.74 -8.76 -9.15
CA GLY A 75 11.19 -8.55 -9.31
C GLY A 75 11.70 -7.15 -8.94
N GLN A 76 10.84 -6.28 -8.41
CA GLN A 76 11.18 -4.94 -7.92
C GLN A 76 11.19 -4.93 -6.39
N SER A 77 11.96 -4.02 -5.80
CA SER A 77 12.11 -3.87 -4.35
C SER A 77 11.97 -2.41 -3.93
N ALA A 78 11.31 -2.16 -2.81
CA ALA A 78 11.26 -0.86 -2.16
C ALA A 78 11.52 -1.02 -0.65
N THR A 79 12.37 -0.15 -0.10
CA THR A 79 12.80 -0.22 1.30
C THR A 79 12.44 1.06 2.03
N THR A 80 11.91 0.95 3.25
CA THR A 80 11.64 2.10 4.11
C THR A 80 12.96 2.73 4.57
N ALA A 81 12.93 3.98 5.02
CA ALA A 81 14.09 4.58 5.66
C ALA A 81 14.52 3.75 6.89
N ASN A 82 15.81 3.78 7.19
CA ASN A 82 16.33 3.23 8.44
C ASN A 82 15.74 4.00 9.61
N TYR A 83 15.24 3.28 10.61
CA TYR A 83 14.75 3.83 11.85
C TYR A 83 15.69 3.46 12.99
N ASN A 84 16.21 4.47 13.69
CA ASN A 84 16.99 4.28 14.91
C ASN A 84 16.02 4.22 16.09
N LEU A 85 15.77 3.03 16.60
CA LEU A 85 14.93 2.79 17.75
C LEU A 85 15.77 2.83 19.04
N PRO A 86 15.49 3.77 19.96
CA PRO A 86 16.13 3.79 21.28
C PRO A 86 15.86 2.50 22.06
N ASN A 87 16.78 2.18 22.98
CA ASN A 87 16.62 1.05 23.89
C ASN A 87 15.21 0.98 24.51
N HIS A 88 14.62 -0.21 24.49
CA HIS A 88 13.28 -0.57 24.97
C HIS A 88 12.12 0.15 24.27
N GLY A 89 12.39 0.86 23.18
CA GLY A 89 11.42 1.70 22.50
C GLY A 89 10.36 0.95 21.69
N PHE A 90 9.34 1.70 21.32
CA PHE A 90 8.47 1.43 20.17
C PHE A 90 8.46 2.68 19.30
N SER A 91 8.60 2.51 17.98
CA SER A 91 8.69 3.63 17.05
C SER A 91 7.40 4.44 16.91
N GLY A 92 6.28 3.93 17.43
CA GLY A 92 4.96 4.31 16.93
C GLY A 92 4.62 3.54 15.65
N TRP A 93 3.33 3.52 15.31
CA TRP A 93 2.87 3.03 14.00
C TRP A 93 3.16 4.10 12.93
N MET A 94 3.68 3.63 11.80
CA MET A 94 3.95 4.39 10.60
C MET A 94 3.27 3.70 9.41
N SER A 95 3.18 4.38 8.28
CA SER A 95 2.64 3.82 7.04
C SER A 95 3.60 4.04 5.88
N ALA A 96 3.64 3.08 4.96
CA ALA A 96 4.39 3.19 3.71
C ALA A 96 3.53 2.70 2.56
N SER A 97 3.80 3.22 1.37
CA SER A 97 3.12 2.86 0.14
C SER A 97 4.11 2.92 -1.02
N TYR A 98 4.11 1.87 -1.85
CA TYR A 98 5.00 1.77 -3.00
C TYR A 98 4.25 1.24 -4.21
N ASP A 99 4.60 1.80 -5.38
CA ASP A 99 4.06 1.41 -6.66
C ASP A 99 5.01 0.46 -7.37
N PHE A 100 4.45 -0.62 -7.91
CA PHE A 100 5.18 -1.64 -8.63
C PHE A 100 4.49 -1.98 -9.95
N ILE A 101 5.26 -2.25 -10.99
CA ILE A 101 4.71 -2.68 -12.28
C ILE A 101 4.68 -4.21 -12.35
N ALA A 102 3.52 -4.82 -12.56
CA ALA A 102 3.43 -6.28 -12.73
C ALA A 102 4.14 -6.72 -14.02
N THR A 103 5.02 -7.72 -13.95
CA THR A 103 5.73 -8.26 -15.12
C THR A 103 5.15 -9.59 -15.61
N ASN A 104 4.45 -10.32 -14.73
CA ASN A 104 3.66 -11.51 -15.05
C ASN A 104 2.23 -11.41 -14.52
N ALA A 105 1.37 -12.32 -14.99
CA ALA A 105 -0.01 -12.46 -14.49
C ALA A 105 -0.09 -13.11 -13.09
N THR A 106 1.02 -13.65 -12.60
CA THR A 106 1.18 -14.23 -11.27
C THR A 106 2.55 -13.87 -10.73
N GLU A 107 2.59 -13.27 -9.55
CA GLU A 107 3.80 -12.76 -8.93
C GLU A 107 3.81 -13.07 -7.43
N THR A 108 4.99 -13.12 -6.82
CA THR A 108 5.11 -13.23 -5.37
C THR A 108 5.29 -11.85 -4.76
N LEU A 109 4.38 -11.47 -3.86
CA LEU A 109 4.55 -10.35 -2.95
C LEU A 109 5.29 -10.84 -1.72
N SER A 110 6.33 -10.11 -1.30
CA SER A 110 7.05 -10.44 -0.08
C SER A 110 7.39 -9.23 0.78
N PHE A 111 7.45 -9.45 2.09
CA PHE A 111 7.90 -8.48 3.08
C PHE A 111 9.07 -9.09 3.85
N VAL A 112 10.17 -8.34 3.96
CA VAL A 112 11.36 -8.75 4.71
C VAL A 112 11.76 -7.64 5.66
N ALA A 113 11.93 -7.98 6.93
CA ALA A 113 12.46 -7.07 7.93
C ALA A 113 13.99 -7.14 7.95
N TYR A 114 14.62 -5.99 8.16
CA TYR A 114 16.02 -5.90 8.53
C TYR A 114 16.14 -5.27 9.91
N GLY A 115 17.10 -5.74 10.69
CA GLY A 115 17.73 -4.89 11.68
C GLY A 115 19.12 -5.38 12.11
N ASN A 116 19.82 -4.53 12.85
CA ASN A 116 21.22 -4.75 13.19
C ASN A 116 21.42 -5.67 14.40
N LEU A 117 22.54 -6.39 14.40
CA LEU A 117 23.10 -7.07 15.57
C LEU A 117 23.88 -6.06 16.45
N PRO A 118 24.11 -6.34 17.75
CA PRO A 118 23.86 -7.59 18.50
C PRO A 118 22.52 -7.66 19.25
N VAL A 119 21.62 -6.70 19.02
CA VAL A 119 20.39 -6.55 19.80
C VAL A 119 19.19 -6.91 18.92
N PRO A 120 18.43 -7.98 19.22
CA PRO A 120 17.40 -8.49 18.32
C PRO A 120 16.26 -7.46 18.10
N PRO A 121 16.14 -6.93 16.87
CA PRO A 121 15.10 -6.00 16.46
C PRO A 121 13.80 -6.76 16.17
N PHE A 122 12.65 -6.13 16.43
CA PHE A 122 11.35 -6.66 16.05
C PHE A 122 10.59 -5.67 15.18
N ALA A 123 10.46 -5.99 13.90
CA ALA A 123 9.66 -5.24 12.96
C ALA A 123 8.22 -5.77 12.95
N LEU A 124 7.26 -4.85 12.98
CA LEU A 124 5.83 -5.12 13.00
C LEU A 124 5.21 -4.76 11.66
N LEU A 125 4.23 -5.56 11.23
CA LEU A 125 3.45 -5.36 10.02
C LEU A 125 1.97 -5.50 10.31
N ASP A 126 1.16 -4.58 9.78
CA ASP A 126 -0.29 -4.61 9.85
C ASP A 126 -0.92 -3.96 8.60
N GLY A 127 -2.18 -4.30 8.31
CA GLY A 127 -3.01 -3.59 7.35
C GLY A 127 -2.44 -3.50 5.93
N VAL A 128 -1.93 -4.62 5.40
CA VAL A 128 -1.44 -4.67 4.01
C VAL A 128 -2.59 -4.46 3.04
N THR A 129 -2.46 -3.46 2.16
CA THR A 129 -3.36 -3.19 1.04
C THR A 129 -2.64 -3.46 -0.28
N PHE A 130 -3.40 -3.94 -1.25
CA PHE A 130 -2.91 -4.23 -2.60
C PHE A 130 -3.97 -3.80 -3.60
N SER A 131 -3.69 -2.74 -4.36
CA SER A 131 -4.66 -2.17 -5.31
C SER A 131 -4.02 -1.88 -6.65
N GLN A 132 -4.73 -2.20 -7.73
CA GLN A 132 -4.33 -1.80 -9.07
C GLN A 132 -4.64 -0.32 -9.29
N GLU A 133 -3.68 0.44 -9.79
CA GLU A 133 -3.92 1.79 -10.28
C GLU A 133 -4.75 1.72 -11.57
N VAL A 134 -5.99 2.21 -11.48
CA VAL A 134 -6.87 2.37 -12.65
C VAL A 134 -6.73 3.83 -13.09
N GLY A 135 -5.97 4.06 -14.16
CA GLY A 135 -5.83 5.40 -14.72
C GLY A 135 -7.20 6.04 -14.94
N ALA A 136 -7.31 7.34 -14.67
CA ALA A 136 -8.55 8.09 -14.89
C ALA A 136 -9.06 7.79 -16.30
N VAL A 137 -10.23 7.14 -16.40
CA VAL A 137 -10.89 6.92 -17.68
C VAL A 137 -11.24 8.30 -18.22
N PRO A 138 -10.65 8.75 -19.35
CA PRO A 138 -11.05 10.01 -19.92
C PRO A 138 -12.48 9.84 -20.44
N GLU A 139 -13.45 10.46 -19.78
CA GLU A 139 -14.75 10.72 -20.40
C GLU A 139 -14.89 12.12 -21.07
N PRO A 140 -13.95 12.64 -21.90
CA PRO A 140 -14.27 13.84 -22.70
C PRO A 140 -15.15 13.57 -23.92
N ALA A 141 -15.17 12.36 -24.48
CA ALA A 141 -15.81 12.10 -25.76
C ALA A 141 -17.31 11.80 -25.66
N SER A 142 -17.77 11.14 -24.58
CA SER A 142 -19.18 10.75 -24.43
C SER A 142 -20.11 11.95 -24.37
N TRP A 143 -19.72 12.99 -23.62
CA TRP A 143 -20.47 14.24 -23.53
C TRP A 143 -20.44 15.02 -24.84
N ALA A 144 -19.29 15.08 -25.51
CA ALA A 144 -19.17 15.73 -26.81
C ALA A 144 -20.05 15.06 -27.88
N MET A 145 -20.09 13.72 -27.92
CA MET A 145 -20.93 12.96 -28.85
C MET A 145 -22.42 13.07 -28.52
N LEU A 146 -22.79 13.09 -27.23
CA LEU A 146 -24.17 13.32 -26.79
C LEU A 146 -24.66 14.72 -27.17
N LEU A 147 -23.86 15.75 -26.88
CA LEU A 147 -24.18 17.14 -27.23
C LEU A 147 -24.20 17.35 -28.73
N MET A 148 -23.28 16.74 -29.48
CA MET A 148 -23.29 16.75 -30.94
C MET A 148 -24.54 16.07 -31.49
N GLY A 149 -24.92 14.90 -30.96
CA GLY A 149 -26.13 14.18 -31.33
C GLY A 149 -27.39 15.02 -31.08
N PHE A 150 -27.52 15.61 -29.88
CA PHE A 150 -28.64 16.51 -29.58
C PHE A 150 -28.64 17.78 -30.43
N GLY A 151 -27.47 18.36 -30.70
CA GLY A 151 -27.33 19.51 -31.58
C GLY A 151 -27.79 19.21 -33.01
N LEU A 152 -27.43 18.04 -33.56
CA LEU A 152 -27.85 17.59 -34.88
C LEU A 152 -29.36 17.33 -34.95
N VAL A 153 -29.94 16.65 -33.94
CA VAL A 153 -31.39 16.39 -33.86
C VAL A 153 -32.17 17.69 -33.72
N GLY A 154 -31.75 18.60 -32.84
CA GLY A 154 -32.38 19.91 -32.66
C GLY A 154 -32.32 20.77 -33.92
N ALA A 155 -31.18 20.78 -34.62
CA ALA A 155 -31.02 21.49 -35.89
C ALA A 155 -31.93 20.90 -36.98
N ALA A 156 -32.04 19.58 -37.08
CA ALA A 156 -32.93 18.92 -38.04
C ALA A 156 -34.42 19.21 -37.76
N ALA A 157 -34.83 19.22 -36.48
CA ALA A 157 -36.19 19.56 -36.08
C ALA A 157 -36.56 21.01 -36.44
N ARG A 158 -35.64 21.97 -36.23
CA ARG A 158 -35.87 23.39 -36.55
C ARG A 158 -36.07 23.63 -38.05
N ARG A 159 -35.33 22.92 -38.91
CA ARG A 159 -35.41 23.06 -40.38
C ARG A 159 -36.79 22.68 -40.93
N ARG A 160 -37.46 21.70 -40.31
CA ARG A 160 -38.78 21.23 -40.76
C ARG A 160 -39.91 22.23 -40.52
N ASN A 161 -39.77 23.10 -39.51
CA ASN A 161 -40.77 24.13 -39.21
C ASN A 161 -40.65 25.40 -40.06
N SER A 162 -39.54 25.60 -40.79
CA SER A 162 -39.34 26.81 -41.60
C SER A 162 -39.96 26.74 -43.00
N THR A 163 -40.48 25.58 -43.42
CA THR A 163 -41.11 25.37 -44.73
C THR A 163 -42.64 25.51 -44.73
N ALA A 164 -43.26 25.88 -43.61
CA ALA A 164 -44.69 26.17 -43.52
C ALA A 164 -44.89 27.66 -43.20
N VAL A 165 -45.01 28.50 -44.23
CA VAL A 165 -45.84 29.72 -44.35
C VAL A 165 -45.47 30.37 -45.68
N THR A 166 -46.33 30.20 -46.68
CA THR A 166 -46.47 31.16 -47.78
C THR A 166 -47.96 31.16 -48.13
N ALA A 167 -48.60 32.32 -47.93
CA ALA A 167 -49.96 32.62 -48.34
C ALA A 167 -49.94 33.27 -49.73
#